data_AF-A0A380RDB7-F1
#
_entry.id   AF-A0A380RDB7-F1
#
_cell.length_a   1.000
_cell.length_b   1.000
_cell.length_c   1.000
_cell.angle_alpha   90.00
_cell.angle_beta   90.00
_cell.angle_gamma   90.00
#
_symmetry.space_group_name_H-M   'P 1'
#
loop_
_entity.id
_entity.type
_entity.pdbx_description
1 polymer ?
#
loop_
_entity_poly.entity_id
_entity_poly.type
_entity_poly.pdbx_seq_one_letter_code
_entity_poly.pdbx_strand_id
1 'polypeptide(L)' 'MDESLIVAMAVACIAEENGVDTKNVVVRNFREVQKTSLEQFIADNGISYHKYQLGE' A
#
# COMPACT_ATOMS: atom_id res chain seq x y z
N MET A 1 -3.64 -6.53 16.74
CA MET A 1 -2.75 -7.06 15.70
C MET A 1 -1.35 -6.67 16.11
N ASP A 2 -0.45 -7.63 16.30
CA ASP A 2 0.89 -7.34 16.82
C ASP A 2 1.72 -6.60 15.77
N GLU A 3 2.52 -5.62 16.20
CA GLU A 3 3.37 -4.80 15.32
C GLU A 3 4.31 -5.67 14.46
N SER A 4 4.84 -6.75 15.03
CA SER A 4 5.68 -7.73 14.33
C SER A 4 4.94 -8.43 13.18
N LEU A 5 3.63 -8.69 13.32
CA LEU A 5 2.82 -9.28 12.26
C LEU A 5 2.60 -8.28 11.11
N ILE A 6 2.39 -7.01 11.44
CA ILE A 6 2.22 -5.93 10.46
C ILE A 6 3.51 -5.77 9.64
N VAL A 7 4.67 -5.75 10.30
CA VAL A 7 5.98 -5.68 9.63
C VAL A 7 6.21 -6.90 8.75
N ALA A 8 5.94 -8.12 9.24
CA ALA A 8 6.12 -9.33 8.45
C ALA A 8 5.24 -9.35 7.19
N MET A 9 3.98 -8.92 7.31
CA MET A 9 3.07 -8.80 6.17
C MET A 9 3.55 -7.75 5.16
N ALA A 10 4.02 -6.59 5.63
CA ALA A 10 4.54 -5.54 4.75
C ALA A 10 5.80 -5.98 3.98
N VAL A 11 6.72 -6.68 4.66
CA VAL A 11 7.93 -7.24 4.04
C VAL A 11 7.58 -8.28 2.97
N ALA A 12 6.64 -9.17 3.28
CA ALA A 12 6.21 -10.20 2.33
C ALA A 12 5.55 -9.60 1.08
N CYS A 13 4.66 -8.62 1.26
CA CYS A 13 3.97 -7.95 0.16
C CYS A 13 4.96 -7.26 -0.81
N ILE A 14 5.93 -6.52 -0.26
CA ILE A 14 6.95 -5.82 -1.07
C ILE A 14 7.89 -6.81 -1.77
N ALA A 15 8.25 -7.90 -1.12
CA ALA A 15 9.09 -8.95 -1.69
C ALA A 15 8.41 -9.63 -2.89
N GLU A 16 7.12 -9.93 -2.77
CA GLU A 16 6.32 -10.50 -3.85
C GLU A 16 6.15 -9.53 -5.03
N GLU A 17 5.82 -8.26 -4.77
CA GLU A 17 5.61 -7.25 -5.81
C GLU A 17 6.87 -6.95 -6.63
N ASN A 18 8.04 -6.96 -5.98
CA ASN A 18 9.30 -6.61 -6.62
C ASN A 18 10.15 -7.82 -7.03
N GLY A 19 9.70 -9.04 -6.72
CA GLY A 19 10.43 -10.29 -7.02
C GLY A 19 11.78 -10.39 -6.30
N VAL A 20 11.88 -9.84 -5.09
CA VAL A 20 13.11 -9.83 -4.29
C VAL A 20 12.98 -10.75 -3.07
N ASP A 21 14.09 -11.34 -2.61
CA ASP A 21 14.10 -12.14 -1.38
C ASP A 21 13.73 -11.25 -0.17
N THR A 22 12.84 -11.74 0.70
CA THR A 22 12.40 -11.05 1.93
C THR A 22 13.57 -10.69 2.84
N LYS A 23 14.68 -11.44 2.81
CA LYS A 23 15.92 -11.12 3.55
C LYS A 23 16.58 -9.81 3.12
N ASN A 24 16.29 -9.35 1.91
CA ASN A 24 16.82 -8.10 1.35
C ASN A 24 15.86 -6.92 1.53
N VAL A 25 14.71 -7.13 2.17
CA VAL A 25 13.68 -6.11 2.37
C VAL A 25 13.60 -5.76 3.86
N VAL A 26 13.77 -4.48 4.18
CA VAL A 26 13.68 -3.97 5.56
C VAL A 26 12.75 -2.77 5.58
N VAL A 27 11.73 -2.83 6.43
CA VAL A 27 10.83 -1.69 6.68
C VAL A 27 11.60 -0.63 7.48
N ARG A 28 11.82 0.54 6.88
CA ARG A 28 12.50 1.66 7.55
C ARG A 28 11.54 2.55 8.33
N ASN A 29 10.35 2.80 7.77
CA ASN A 29 9.31 3.58 8.41
C ASN A 29 7.94 3.15 7.89
N PHE A 30 6.93 3.36 8.71
CA PHE A 30 5.55 3.37 8.27
C PHE A 30 5.15 4.84 8.08
N ARG A 31 4.73 5.19 6.87
CA ARG A 31 4.04 6.46 6.62
C ARG A 31 2.60 6.13 6.32
N GLU A 32 1.71 6.61 7.17
CA GLU A 32 0.29 6.57 6.87
C GLU A 32 0.05 7.44 5.63
N VAL A 33 -0.36 6.80 4.54
CA VAL A 33 -0.84 7.52 3.36
C VAL A 33 -2.26 7.93 3.68
N GLN A 34 -2.41 9.15 4.23
CA GLN A 34 -3.73 9.72 4.39
C GLN A 34 -4.36 9.85 3.00
N LYS A 35 -5.48 9.16 2.81
CA LYS A 35 -6.34 9.35 1.65
C LYS A 35 -6.72 10.82 1.56
N THR A 36 -6.65 11.38 0.37
CA THR A 36 -7.20 12.71 0.10
C THR A 36 -8.70 12.74 0.41
N SER A 37 -9.29 13.91 0.64
CA SER A 37 -10.72 14.04 0.92
C SER A 37 -11.60 13.40 -0.17
N LEU A 38 -11.13 13.42 -1.43
CA LEU A 38 -11.81 12.77 -2.55
C LEU A 38 -11.69 11.24 -2.48
N GLU A 39 -10.52 10.69 -2.18
CA GLU A 39 -10.31 9.23 -2.04
C GLU A 39 -11.05 8.65 -0.83
N GLN A 40 -11.17 9.42 0.26
CA GLN A 40 -12.02 9.07 1.40
C GLN A 40 -13.49 9.01 0.96
N PHE A 41 -13.98 10.08 0.32
CA PHE A 41 -15.36 10.15 -0.15
C PHE A 41 -15.72 9.01 -1.12
N ILE A 42 -14.82 8.68 -2.05
CA ILE A 42 -15.00 7.56 -2.99
C ILE A 42 -15.09 6.23 -2.24
N ALA A 43 -14.23 6.01 -1.25
CA ALA A 43 -14.22 4.77 -0.46
C ALA A 43 -15.48 4.63 0.40
N ASP A 44 -15.90 5.71 1.07
CA ASP A 44 -17.08 5.70 1.95
C ASP A 44 -18.39 5.46 1.19
N ASN A 45 -18.44 5.90 -0.07
CA ASN A 45 -19.63 5.75 -0.93
C ASN A 45 -19.56 4.54 -1.87
N GLY A 46 -18.51 3.71 -1.80
CA GLY A 46 -18.35 2.53 -2.65
C GLY A 46 -18.28 2.85 -4.16
N ILE A 47 -17.74 4.02 -4.52
CA ILE A 47 -17.70 4.49 -5.91
C ILE A 47 -16.57 3.78 -6.65
N SER A 48 -16.92 3.00 -7.67
CA SER A 48 -15.93 2.46 -8.61
C SER A 48 -15.50 3.54 -9.59
N TYR A 49 -14.19 3.78 -9.70
CA TYR A 49 -13.63 4.73 -10.64
C TYR A 49 -12.44 4.12 -11.38
N HIS A 50 -12.30 4.48 -12.65
CA HIS A 50 -11.13 4.14 -13.45
C HIS A 50 -10.24 5.38 -13.58
N LYS A 51 -9.02 5.26 -13.05
CA LYS A 51 -8.01 6.32 -13.19
C LYS A 51 -7.43 6.25 -14.60
N TYR A 52 -7.84 7.18 -15.46
CA TYR A 52 -7.22 7.36 -16.75
C TYR A 52 -5.90 8.12 -16.54
N GLN A 53 -4.78 7.48 -16.90
CA GLN A 53 -3.55 8.21 -17.11
C GLN A 53 -3.60 8.78 -18.52
N LEU A 54 -3.43 10.10 -18.65
CA LEU A 54 -3.06 10.67 -19.94
C LEU A 54 -1.66 10.12 -20.25
N GLY A 55 -1.54 9.31 -21.29
CA GLY A 55 -0.23 8.80 -21.75
C GLY A 55 0.70 9.94 -22.15
N GLU A 56 2.01 9.69 -22.04
CA GLU A 56 3.08 10.59 -22.50
C GLU A 56 2.96 10.95 -23.99
#